data_AF-A0A5B0D9N5-F1
#
_entry.id   AF-A0A5B0D9N5-F1
#
_cell.length_a   1.000
_cell.length_b   1.000
_cell.length_c   1.000
_cell.angle_alpha   90.00
_cell.angle_beta   90.00
_cell.angle_gamma   90.00
#
_symmetry.space_group_name_H-M   'P 1'
#
loop_
_entity.id
_entity.type
_entity.pdbx_description
1 polymer ?
#
loop_
_entity_poly.entity_id
_entity_poly.type
_entity_poly.pdbx_seq_one_letter_code
_entity_poly.pdbx_strand_id
1 'polypeptide(L)'
;MQVLGSYTLEKYQTEKFEPIIYAIYHNKREDNYCFCFEITEEADQYPLEDLLTQYSLNCTDLYGQGSQVNGAMKYLVEVETLSTDKADFISILNFSTILNKEIVNYVKGKYEYLAEKRCISSFYMGNQKVEVPVLAYRSDNSGMVSFQNIYPEGQLTNLFLEDKKYDVECLDGEWTCIELLDGKANLILKDSQDEYFQYIFDLKGFQGVSPVLD
;
A
#
# COMPACT_ATOMS: atom_id res chain seq x y z
N MET A 1 -3.03 3.62 -7.21
CA MET A 1 -4.42 3.11 -7.15
C MET A 1 -5.07 3.49 -5.82
N GLN A 2 -6.07 4.37 -5.85
CA GLN A 2 -6.86 4.69 -4.67
C GLN A 2 -8.03 3.69 -4.53
N VAL A 3 -8.04 2.98 -3.41
CA VAL A 3 -9.13 2.06 -3.05
C VAL A 3 -10.13 2.81 -2.17
N LEU A 4 -11.41 2.72 -2.53
CA LEU A 4 -12.50 3.36 -1.83
C LEU A 4 -13.03 2.45 -0.72
N GLY A 5 -13.89 1.49 -1.08
CA GLY A 5 -14.57 0.62 -0.13
C GLY A 5 -14.87 -0.74 -0.73
N SER A 6 -15.37 -1.66 0.10
CA SER A 6 -15.92 -2.93 -0.39
C SER A 6 -17.22 -2.70 -1.14
N TYR A 7 -17.50 -3.53 -2.14
CA TYR A 7 -18.75 -3.51 -2.89
C TYR A 7 -19.40 -4.89 -2.87
N THR A 8 -20.67 -4.98 -2.47
CA THR A 8 -21.41 -6.26 -2.47
C THR A 8 -22.05 -6.48 -3.84
N LEU A 9 -21.53 -7.45 -4.60
CA LEU A 9 -22.08 -7.86 -5.89
C LEU A 9 -23.44 -8.57 -5.72
N GLU A 10 -24.35 -8.39 -6.68
CA GLU A 10 -25.68 -9.05 -6.65
C GLU A 10 -25.55 -10.58 -6.59
N LYS A 11 -24.55 -11.16 -7.26
CA LYS A 11 -24.31 -12.62 -7.24
C LYS A 11 -24.04 -13.18 -5.84
N TYR A 12 -23.54 -12.34 -4.91
CA TYR A 12 -23.31 -12.73 -3.52
C TYR A 12 -24.62 -12.84 -2.72
N GLN A 13 -25.75 -12.33 -3.22
CA GLN A 13 -27.05 -12.41 -2.57
C GLN A 13 -27.80 -13.71 -2.93
N THR A 14 -27.06 -14.81 -3.06
CA THR A 14 -27.59 -16.14 -3.41
C THR A 14 -27.08 -17.18 -2.44
N GLU A 15 -27.76 -18.32 -2.32
CA GLU A 15 -27.34 -19.41 -1.42
C GLU A 15 -25.95 -20.00 -1.75
N LYS A 16 -25.42 -19.70 -2.95
CA LYS A 16 -24.09 -20.13 -3.41
C LYS A 16 -22.96 -19.38 -2.72
N PHE A 17 -23.23 -18.19 -2.18
CA PHE A 17 -22.24 -17.37 -1.51
C PHE A 17 -22.59 -17.23 -0.04
N GLU A 18 -21.64 -17.50 0.84
CA GLU A 18 -21.79 -17.34 2.28
C GLU A 18 -20.92 -16.20 2.79
N PRO A 19 -21.50 -15.18 3.46
CA PRO A 19 -20.71 -14.10 4.03
C PRO A 19 -19.86 -14.65 5.19
N ILE A 20 -18.57 -14.30 5.20
CA ILE A 20 -17.64 -14.70 6.25
C ILE A 20 -17.37 -13.51 7.19
N ILE A 21 -16.57 -12.53 6.73
CA ILE A 21 -16.21 -11.32 7.49
C ILE A 21 -15.65 -10.25 6.54
N TYR A 22 -15.69 -8.97 6.91
CA TYR A 22 -15.08 -7.86 6.15
C TYR A 22 -15.45 -7.84 4.65
N ALA A 23 -16.70 -8.19 4.33
CA ALA A 23 -17.21 -8.32 2.96
C ALA A 23 -16.49 -9.39 2.10
N ILE A 24 -15.82 -10.35 2.74
CA ILE A 24 -15.33 -11.59 2.13
C ILE A 24 -16.45 -12.63 2.14
N TYR A 25 -16.62 -13.31 1.02
CA TYR A 25 -17.65 -14.34 0.82
C TYR A 25 -16.99 -15.67 0.45
N HIS A 26 -17.50 -16.77 0.96
CA HIS A 26 -17.18 -18.12 0.48
C HIS A 26 -18.10 -18.48 -0.68
N ASN A 27 -17.53 -18.73 -1.85
CA ASN A 27 -18.22 -19.30 -2.99
C ASN A 27 -18.28 -20.82 -2.85
N LYS A 28 -19.43 -21.36 -2.44
CA LYS A 28 -19.63 -22.80 -2.18
C LYS A 28 -19.51 -23.68 -3.42
N ARG A 29 -19.63 -23.08 -4.61
CA ARG A 29 -19.61 -23.82 -5.88
C ARG A 29 -18.18 -24.11 -6.32
N GLU A 30 -17.35 -23.06 -6.38
CA GLU A 30 -15.95 -23.17 -6.81
C GLU A 30 -15.01 -23.45 -5.63
N ASP A 31 -15.54 -23.40 -4.41
CA ASP A 31 -14.82 -23.61 -3.15
C ASP A 31 -13.61 -22.68 -3.01
N ASN A 32 -13.87 -21.38 -3.11
CA ASN A 32 -12.90 -20.31 -2.90
C ASN A 32 -13.51 -19.11 -2.15
N TYR A 33 -12.66 -18.17 -1.73
CA TYR A 33 -13.08 -16.91 -1.13
C TYR A 33 -13.05 -15.79 -2.17
N CYS A 34 -14.05 -14.91 -2.14
CA CYS A 34 -14.17 -13.76 -3.03
C CYS A 34 -14.26 -12.47 -2.21
N PHE A 35 -13.68 -11.39 -2.76
CA PHE A 35 -13.74 -10.06 -2.21
C PHE A 35 -13.83 -9.04 -3.34
N CYS A 36 -14.80 -8.12 -3.25
CA CYS A 36 -14.98 -7.09 -4.26
C CYS A 36 -14.85 -5.69 -3.63
N PHE A 37 -14.12 -4.82 -4.32
CA PHE A 37 -13.84 -3.46 -3.89
C PHE A 37 -13.94 -2.46 -5.05
N GLU A 38 -14.11 -1.20 -4.71
CA GLU A 38 -14.22 -0.08 -5.64
C GLU A 38 -12.91 0.73 -5.62
N ILE A 39 -12.45 1.13 -6.80
CA ILE A 39 -11.32 2.03 -7.01
C ILE A 39 -11.78 3.32 -7.71
N THR A 40 -11.00 4.39 -7.62
CA THR A 40 -11.38 5.72 -8.13
C THR A 40 -11.38 5.85 -9.65
N GLU A 41 -10.63 5.00 -10.32
CA GLU A 41 -10.32 5.09 -11.75
C GLU A 41 -10.13 3.70 -12.33
N GLU A 42 -9.94 3.61 -13.64
CA GLU A 42 -9.66 2.33 -14.30
C GLU A 42 -8.40 1.69 -13.72
N ALA A 43 -8.43 0.37 -13.51
CA ALA A 43 -7.27 -0.34 -13.01
C ALA A 43 -6.20 -0.46 -14.11
N ASP A 44 -5.11 0.27 -13.96
CA ASP A 44 -3.87 -0.02 -14.66
C ASP A 44 -3.25 -1.34 -14.17
N GLN A 45 -2.28 -1.86 -14.93
CA GLN A 45 -1.53 -3.07 -14.56
C GLN A 45 -0.86 -2.93 -13.18
N TYR A 46 -0.27 -1.77 -12.89
CA TYR A 46 0.41 -1.47 -11.63
C TYR A 46 -0.40 -0.44 -10.82
N PRO A 47 -0.53 -0.60 -9.49
CA PRO A 47 0.07 -1.61 -8.60
C PRO A 47 -0.75 -2.89 -8.43
N LEU A 48 -1.85 -3.07 -9.18
CA LEU A 48 -2.79 -4.15 -8.93
C LEU A 48 -2.16 -5.53 -9.14
N GLU A 49 -1.43 -5.75 -10.23
CA GLU A 49 -0.81 -7.04 -10.54
C GLU A 49 0.20 -7.50 -9.47
N ASP A 50 1.08 -6.61 -9.02
CA ASP A 50 2.05 -6.93 -7.97
C ASP A 50 1.34 -7.25 -6.66
N LEU A 51 0.26 -6.53 -6.36
CA LEU A 51 -0.52 -6.75 -5.15
C LEU A 51 -1.22 -8.12 -5.21
N LEU A 52 -1.81 -8.49 -6.35
CA LEU A 52 -2.40 -9.81 -6.56
C LEU A 52 -1.34 -10.91 -6.40
N THR A 53 -0.16 -10.71 -6.99
CA THR A 53 0.97 -11.64 -6.90
C THR A 53 1.43 -11.81 -5.45
N GLN A 54 1.56 -10.72 -4.69
CA GLN A 54 1.96 -10.73 -3.29
C GLN A 54 1.02 -11.57 -2.40
N TYR A 55 -0.29 -11.55 -2.68
CA TYR A 55 -1.29 -12.28 -1.90
C TYR A 55 -1.76 -13.58 -2.58
N SER A 56 -1.19 -13.97 -3.73
CA SER A 56 -1.60 -15.14 -4.51
C SER A 56 -3.12 -15.14 -4.82
N LEU A 57 -3.64 -14.00 -5.26
CA LEU A 57 -5.04 -13.81 -5.62
C LEU A 57 -5.21 -13.69 -7.14
N ASN A 58 -6.36 -14.11 -7.64
CA ASN A 58 -6.74 -13.90 -9.03
C ASN A 58 -7.82 -12.82 -9.11
N CYS A 59 -7.78 -12.00 -10.14
CA CYS A 59 -8.95 -11.20 -10.52
C CYS A 59 -9.92 -12.04 -11.33
N THR A 60 -11.21 -11.80 -11.12
CA THR A 60 -12.26 -12.31 -12.01
C THR A 60 -12.39 -11.40 -13.25
N ASP A 61 -13.44 -11.61 -14.05
CA ASP A 61 -13.77 -10.75 -15.20
C ASP A 61 -14.00 -9.27 -14.81
N LEU A 62 -14.22 -8.98 -13.52
CA LEU A 62 -14.27 -7.63 -12.99
C LEU A 62 -12.85 -7.15 -12.63
N TYR A 63 -12.09 -6.71 -13.63
CA TYR A 63 -10.72 -6.21 -13.49
C TYR A 63 -10.66 -4.66 -13.36
N GLY A 64 -11.61 -4.02 -12.70
CA GLY A 64 -11.56 -2.55 -12.53
C GLY A 64 -11.91 -1.75 -13.78
N GLN A 65 -12.57 -2.36 -14.77
CA GLN A 65 -13.16 -1.63 -15.90
C GLN A 65 -14.41 -0.87 -15.47
N GLY A 66 -14.65 0.28 -16.09
CA GLY A 66 -15.81 1.13 -15.82
C GLY A 66 -17.13 0.38 -16.05
N SER A 67 -17.91 0.21 -15.00
CA SER A 67 -19.20 -0.48 -14.98
C SER A 67 -20.31 0.46 -14.52
N GLN A 68 -21.46 0.44 -15.20
CA GLN A 68 -22.63 1.21 -14.79
C GLN A 68 -23.39 0.51 -13.68
N VAL A 69 -23.44 1.12 -12.50
CA VAL A 69 -24.07 0.59 -11.29
C VAL A 69 -25.01 1.64 -10.72
N ASN A 70 -26.31 1.34 -10.67
CA ASN A 70 -27.35 2.27 -10.20
C ASN A 70 -27.28 3.66 -10.89
N GLY A 71 -26.90 3.68 -12.17
CA GLY A 71 -26.77 4.91 -12.97
C GLY A 71 -25.49 5.72 -12.72
N ALA A 72 -24.55 5.22 -11.91
CA ALA A 72 -23.24 5.81 -11.71
C ALA A 72 -22.15 4.92 -12.31
N MET A 73 -21.12 5.52 -12.90
CA MET A 73 -19.92 4.80 -13.31
C MET A 73 -19.12 4.39 -12.07
N LYS A 74 -18.75 3.12 -11.97
CA LYS A 74 -17.90 2.58 -10.92
C LYS A 74 -16.81 1.70 -11.50
N TYR A 75 -15.64 1.71 -10.89
CA TYR A 75 -14.52 0.85 -11.26
C TYR A 75 -14.40 -0.23 -10.18
N LEU A 76 -14.91 -1.43 -10.47
CA LEU A 76 -15.00 -2.53 -9.52
C LEU A 76 -13.96 -3.59 -9.84
N VAL A 77 -13.23 -4.01 -8.81
CA VAL A 77 -12.33 -5.16 -8.88
C VAL A 77 -12.89 -6.25 -7.99
N GLU A 78 -13.02 -7.46 -8.53
CA GLU A 78 -13.29 -8.65 -7.73
C GLU A 78 -12.10 -9.59 -7.80
N VAL A 79 -11.63 -10.00 -6.63
CA VAL A 79 -10.56 -10.97 -6.47
C VAL A 79 -11.06 -12.23 -5.81
N GLU A 80 -10.40 -13.34 -6.10
CA GLU A 80 -10.68 -14.64 -5.50
C GLU A 80 -9.41 -15.42 -5.17
N THR A 81 -9.52 -16.31 -4.19
CA THR A 81 -8.47 -17.26 -3.84
C THR A 81 -8.50 -18.50 -4.75
N LEU A 82 -7.45 -19.30 -4.68
CA LEU A 82 -7.38 -20.59 -5.38
C LEU A 82 -8.18 -21.69 -4.67
N SER A 83 -8.32 -21.62 -3.35
CA SER A 83 -9.04 -22.59 -2.52
C SER A 83 -9.62 -21.94 -1.26
N THR A 84 -10.22 -22.76 -0.38
CA THR A 84 -10.66 -22.36 0.97
C THR A 84 -9.68 -22.72 2.09
N ASP A 85 -8.43 -23.06 1.76
CA ASP A 85 -7.44 -23.37 2.78
C ASP A 85 -7.13 -22.15 3.67
N LYS A 86 -6.64 -22.44 4.88
CA LYS A 86 -6.33 -21.40 5.88
C LYS A 86 -5.36 -20.33 5.34
N ALA A 87 -4.39 -20.73 4.52
CA ALA A 87 -3.42 -19.80 3.93
C ALA A 87 -4.11 -18.81 2.98
N ASP A 88 -4.97 -19.31 2.09
CA ASP A 88 -5.75 -18.50 1.16
C ASP A 88 -6.71 -17.56 1.89
N PHE A 89 -7.37 -18.03 2.95
CA PHE A 89 -8.19 -17.16 3.78
C PHE A 89 -7.39 -16.02 4.42
N ILE A 90 -6.19 -16.30 4.92
CA ILE A 90 -5.29 -15.28 5.48
C ILE A 90 -4.86 -14.29 4.39
N SER A 91 -4.54 -14.77 3.18
CA SER A 91 -4.16 -13.91 2.06
C SER A 91 -5.26 -12.92 1.68
N ILE A 92 -6.48 -13.38 1.44
CA ILE A 92 -7.59 -12.49 1.07
C ILE A 92 -8.00 -11.56 2.22
N LEU A 93 -7.90 -12.04 3.47
CA LEU A 93 -8.11 -11.23 4.66
C LEU A 93 -7.09 -10.08 4.74
N ASN A 94 -5.80 -10.39 4.56
CA ASN A 94 -4.74 -9.40 4.56
C ASN A 94 -4.84 -8.43 3.38
N PHE A 95 -5.23 -8.93 2.20
CA PHE A 95 -5.51 -8.10 1.03
C PHE A 95 -6.65 -7.12 1.31
N SER A 96 -7.73 -7.55 1.99
CA SER A 96 -8.87 -6.66 2.30
C SER A 96 -8.50 -5.43 3.13
N THR A 97 -7.34 -5.41 3.78
CA THR A 97 -6.83 -4.24 4.52
C THR A 97 -6.41 -3.06 3.63
N ILE A 98 -6.50 -3.18 2.30
CA ILE A 98 -6.24 -2.09 1.35
C ILE A 98 -7.39 -1.08 1.26
N LEU A 99 -8.55 -1.39 1.86
CA LEU A 99 -9.71 -0.50 1.81
C LEU A 99 -9.40 0.89 2.38
N ASN A 100 -9.90 1.93 1.71
CA ASN A 100 -9.68 3.34 2.03
C ASN A 100 -8.20 3.79 1.98
N LYS A 101 -7.35 3.10 1.21
CA LYS A 101 -5.93 3.42 1.09
C LYS A 101 -5.53 3.74 -0.34
N GLU A 102 -4.46 4.52 -0.49
CA GLU A 102 -3.76 4.70 -1.75
C GLU A 102 -2.60 3.71 -1.80
N ILE A 103 -2.66 2.77 -2.74
CA ILE A 103 -1.58 1.79 -2.97
C ILE A 103 -0.72 2.28 -4.15
N VAL A 104 0.59 2.19 -3.99
CA VAL A 104 1.58 2.62 -5.01
C VAL A 104 2.73 1.64 -5.07
N ASN A 105 3.34 1.52 -6.25
CA ASN A 105 4.70 1.03 -6.37
C ASN A 105 5.70 2.17 -6.11
N TYR A 106 6.86 1.85 -5.56
CA TYR A 106 7.98 2.77 -5.46
C TYR A 106 9.30 2.02 -5.65
N VAL A 107 10.29 2.74 -6.19
CA VAL A 107 11.63 2.20 -6.42
C VAL A 107 12.54 2.59 -5.28
N LYS A 108 13.32 1.61 -4.79
CA LYS A 108 14.39 1.83 -3.83
C LYS A 108 15.56 0.90 -4.19
N GLY A 109 16.69 1.49 -4.56
CA GLY A 109 17.81 0.72 -5.10
C GLY A 109 17.43 0.06 -6.44
N LYS A 110 17.74 -1.23 -6.59
CA LYS A 110 17.40 -2.03 -7.79
C LYS A 110 16.02 -2.68 -7.75
N TYR A 111 15.26 -2.48 -6.68
CA TYR A 111 14.01 -3.18 -6.45
C TYR A 111 12.82 -2.22 -6.49
N GLU A 112 11.70 -2.76 -6.96
CA GLU A 112 10.39 -2.15 -6.86
C GLU A 112 9.62 -2.78 -5.71
N TYR A 113 8.93 -1.94 -4.95
CA TYR A 113 8.22 -2.33 -3.74
C TYR A 113 6.81 -1.79 -3.75
N LEU A 114 5.92 -2.44 -2.99
CA LEU A 114 4.56 -1.99 -2.75
C LEU A 114 4.44 -1.26 -1.41
N ALA A 115 3.71 -0.14 -1.42
CA ALA A 115 3.43 0.61 -0.22
C ALA A 115 2.01 1.18 -0.18
N GLU A 116 1.56 1.45 1.04
CA GLU A 116 0.47 2.38 1.30
C GLU A 116 1.05 3.80 1.33
N LYS A 117 0.56 4.67 0.45
CA LYS A 117 0.82 6.11 0.50
C LYS A 117 -0.12 6.76 1.52
N ARG A 118 0.46 7.28 2.59
CA ARG A 118 -0.29 7.86 3.72
C ARG A 118 -0.60 9.33 3.54
N CYS A 119 0.40 10.09 3.08
CA CYS A 119 0.30 11.52 2.84
C CYS A 119 1.47 12.00 1.99
N ILE A 120 1.39 13.26 1.57
CA ILE A 120 2.56 14.03 1.12
C ILE A 120 3.10 14.78 2.34
N SER A 121 4.39 14.61 2.62
CA SER A 121 5.09 15.40 3.63
C SER A 121 5.80 16.58 2.96
N SER A 122 5.91 17.69 3.71
CA SER A 122 6.63 18.89 3.30
C SER A 122 7.47 19.37 4.48
N PHE A 123 8.78 19.53 4.31
CA PHE A 123 9.72 19.93 5.37
C PHE A 123 11.02 20.50 4.75
N TYR A 124 12.02 20.81 5.56
CA TYR A 124 13.31 21.32 5.09
C TYR A 124 14.49 20.43 5.50
N MET A 125 15.36 20.15 4.53
CA MET A 125 16.69 19.56 4.73
C MET A 125 17.72 20.65 4.42
N GLY A 126 18.40 21.16 5.44
CA GLY A 126 19.18 22.39 5.34
C GLY A 126 18.33 23.56 4.84
N ASN A 127 18.69 24.12 3.68
CA ASN A 127 17.97 25.20 3.02
C ASN A 127 17.02 24.72 1.91
N GLN A 128 16.98 23.42 1.61
CA GLN A 128 16.13 22.85 0.57
C GLN A 128 14.76 22.49 1.15
N LYS A 129 13.69 22.94 0.49
CA LYS A 129 12.34 22.44 0.76
C LYS A 129 12.21 21.05 0.13
N VAL A 130 11.81 20.06 0.92
CA VAL A 130 11.58 18.68 0.50
C VAL A 130 10.09 18.41 0.56
N GLU A 131 9.53 17.89 -0.53
CA GLU A 131 8.12 17.51 -0.62
C GLU A 131 8.02 16.12 -1.27
N VAL A 132 7.73 15.11 -0.47
CA VAL A 132 7.77 13.70 -0.89
C VAL A 132 6.67 12.88 -0.21
N PRO A 133 6.19 11.79 -0.83
CA PRO A 133 5.22 10.90 -0.22
C PRO A 133 5.80 10.15 0.98
N VAL A 134 4.96 9.93 1.99
CA VAL A 134 5.21 9.01 3.10
C VAL A 134 4.60 7.65 2.76
N LEU A 135 5.46 6.65 2.65
CA LEU A 135 5.14 5.31 2.19
C LEU A 135 5.31 4.32 3.32
N ALA A 136 4.25 3.63 3.72
CA ALA A 136 4.32 2.52 4.65
C ALA A 136 4.51 1.23 3.86
N TYR A 137 5.67 0.59 4.06
CA TYR A 137 6.02 -0.64 3.35
C TYR A 137 4.99 -1.74 3.63
N ARG A 138 4.52 -2.39 2.57
CA ARG A 138 3.59 -3.52 2.69
C ARG A 138 4.31 -4.83 2.48
N SER A 139 4.69 -5.50 3.56
CA SER A 139 5.15 -6.89 3.50
C SER A 139 3.98 -7.86 3.72
N ASP A 140 4.18 -9.12 3.36
CA ASP A 140 3.32 -10.27 3.72
C ASP A 140 2.75 -10.25 5.15
N ASN A 141 3.50 -9.72 6.11
CA ASN A 141 3.17 -9.65 7.53
C ASN A 141 2.48 -8.34 7.96
N SER A 142 2.58 -7.27 7.16
CA SER A 142 1.94 -5.99 7.48
C SER A 142 0.42 -6.00 7.27
N GLY A 143 -0.08 -7.02 6.55
CA GLY A 143 -1.49 -7.23 6.28
C GLY A 143 -2.24 -8.00 7.37
N MET A 144 -1.55 -8.57 8.37
CA MET A 144 -2.23 -9.21 9.49
C MET A 144 -3.24 -8.23 10.08
N VAL A 145 -4.42 -8.74 10.47
CA VAL A 145 -5.44 -8.04 11.27
C VAL A 145 -4.86 -7.69 12.65
N SER A 146 -3.87 -6.82 12.62
CA SER A 146 -3.26 -6.13 13.71
C SER A 146 -4.00 -4.80 13.72
N PHE A 147 -4.97 -4.70 14.60
CA PHE A 147 -5.47 -3.42 15.09
C PHE A 147 -4.33 -2.71 15.79
N GLN A 148 -3.39 -2.19 15.01
CA GLN A 148 -2.31 -1.32 15.42
C GLN A 148 -1.60 -0.90 14.14
N ASN A 149 -1.82 0.36 13.76
CA ASN A 149 -0.68 1.24 13.50
C ASN A 149 0.39 0.82 14.51
N ILE A 150 1.48 0.15 14.08
CA ILE A 150 2.54 -0.19 15.02
C ILE A 150 2.92 1.18 15.60
N TYR A 151 2.78 1.32 16.91
CA TYR A 151 2.76 2.60 17.64
C TYR A 151 3.85 3.63 17.22
N PRO A 152 5.02 3.26 16.65
CA PRO A 152 5.98 4.23 16.12
C PRO A 152 5.55 4.92 14.82
N GLU A 153 4.83 4.28 13.89
CA GLU A 153 4.75 4.77 12.51
C GLU A 153 4.02 6.11 12.36
N GLY A 154 2.88 6.28 13.03
CA GLY A 154 2.20 7.58 13.07
C GLY A 154 3.04 8.66 13.76
N GLN A 155 3.86 8.29 14.75
CA GLN A 155 4.79 9.21 15.41
C GLN A 155 6.00 9.55 14.52
N LEU A 156 6.46 8.60 13.71
CA LEU A 156 7.51 8.80 12.71
C LEU A 156 7.04 9.74 11.60
N THR A 157 5.77 9.64 11.15
CA THR A 157 5.20 10.61 10.20
C THR A 157 5.23 12.04 10.75
N ASN A 158 5.01 12.22 12.06
CA ASN A 158 5.12 13.54 12.70
C ASN A 158 6.55 14.09 12.74
N LEU A 159 7.56 13.30 12.36
CA LEU A 159 8.90 13.84 12.14
C LEU A 159 8.94 14.72 10.89
N PHE A 160 8.05 14.54 9.91
CA PHE A 160 8.13 15.24 8.63
C PHE A 160 6.89 16.11 8.45
N LEU A 161 6.83 17.19 9.22
CA LEU A 161 5.75 18.17 9.21
C LEU A 161 6.21 19.48 8.54
N GLU A 162 5.24 20.25 8.07
CA GLU A 162 5.46 21.56 7.46
C GLU A 162 6.34 22.45 8.36
N ASP A 163 7.25 23.20 7.74
CA ASP A 163 8.22 24.10 8.37
C ASP A 163 9.28 23.44 9.27
N LYS A 164 9.24 22.13 9.51
CA LYS A 164 10.29 21.45 10.28
C LYS A 164 11.60 21.45 9.50
N LYS A 165 12.70 21.80 10.17
CA LYS A 165 14.04 21.91 9.57
C LYS A 165 15.01 20.93 10.19
N TYR A 166 15.74 20.24 9.34
CA TYR A 166 16.84 19.36 9.72
C TYR A 166 18.15 19.97 9.25
N ASP A 167 19.00 20.35 10.19
CA ASP A 167 20.35 20.86 9.91
C ASP A 167 21.31 19.67 9.80
N VAL A 168 21.28 19.00 8.66
CA VAL A 168 22.11 17.83 8.34
C VAL A 168 22.79 18.03 6.99
N GLU A 169 24.00 17.48 6.85
CA GLU A 169 24.70 17.49 5.57
C GLU A 169 23.90 16.68 4.54
N CYS A 170 23.59 17.30 3.41
CA CYS A 170 22.81 16.70 2.35
C CYS A 170 23.72 16.36 1.17
N LEU A 171 23.69 15.11 0.76
CA LEU A 171 24.25 14.65 -0.52
C LEU A 171 23.45 15.27 -1.67
N ASP A 172 24.12 15.49 -2.79
CA ASP A 172 23.48 15.98 -4.01
C ASP A 172 22.58 14.88 -4.60
N GLY A 173 21.32 15.22 -4.88
CA GLY A 173 20.36 14.27 -5.45
C GLY A 173 18.92 14.77 -5.40
N GLU A 174 18.01 13.87 -5.76
CA GLU A 174 16.56 14.05 -5.71
C GLU A 174 15.96 13.23 -4.57
N TRP A 175 15.20 13.90 -3.70
CA TRP A 175 14.43 13.22 -2.66
C TRP A 175 13.22 12.53 -3.27
N THR A 176 13.04 11.25 -2.99
CA THR A 176 11.99 10.45 -3.67
C THR A 176 10.81 10.16 -2.75
N CYS A 177 11.06 9.65 -1.54
CA CYS A 177 10.01 9.25 -0.59
C CYS A 177 10.55 9.15 0.83
N ILE A 178 9.64 9.09 1.81
CA ILE A 178 9.92 8.65 3.17
C ILE A 178 9.33 7.25 3.33
N GLU A 179 10.17 6.24 3.46
CA GLU A 179 9.74 4.87 3.74
C GLU A 179 9.64 4.64 5.25
N LEU A 180 8.49 4.18 5.72
CA LEU A 180 8.28 3.70 7.09
C LEU A 180 8.49 2.18 7.13
N LEU A 181 9.53 1.74 7.83
CA LEU A 181 9.91 0.33 7.94
C LEU A 181 10.63 0.07 9.27
N ASP A 182 10.27 -1.03 9.94
CA ASP A 182 10.93 -1.52 11.16
C ASP A 182 11.12 -0.46 12.26
N GLY A 183 10.11 0.39 12.46
CA GLY A 183 10.14 1.45 13.46
C GLY A 183 11.10 2.60 13.13
N LYS A 184 11.48 2.74 11.86
CA LYS A 184 12.30 3.84 11.32
C LYS A 184 11.58 4.53 10.19
N ALA A 185 11.99 5.77 9.94
CA ALA A 185 11.65 6.50 8.73
C ALA A 185 12.92 6.72 7.91
N ASN A 186 12.97 6.16 6.71
CA ASN A 186 14.08 6.26 5.78
C ASN A 186 13.71 7.28 4.71
N LEU A 187 14.27 8.48 4.78
CA LEU A 187 14.14 9.47 3.72
C LEU A 187 15.11 9.10 2.59
N ILE A 188 14.55 8.72 1.44
CA ILE A 188 15.29 8.18 0.31
C ILE A 188 15.72 9.31 -0.62
N LEU A 189 17.00 9.32 -0.95
CA LEU A 189 17.63 10.19 -1.94
C LEU A 189 18.14 9.35 -3.09
N LYS A 190 17.87 9.78 -4.32
CA LYS A 190 18.47 9.24 -5.54
C LYS A 190 19.49 10.24 -6.06
N ASP A 191 20.74 9.84 -6.22
CA ASP A 191 21.78 10.73 -6.71
C ASP A 191 21.80 10.82 -8.25
N SER A 192 22.73 11.61 -8.78
CA SER A 192 22.89 11.79 -10.24
C SER A 192 23.43 10.56 -10.99
N GLN A 193 23.93 9.56 -10.28
CA GLN A 193 24.48 8.30 -10.82
C GLN A 193 23.49 7.13 -10.69
N ASP A 194 22.22 7.43 -10.37
CA ASP A 194 21.18 6.45 -10.06
C ASP A 194 21.50 5.58 -8.82
N GLU A 195 22.40 6.02 -7.94
CA GLU A 195 22.63 5.41 -6.64
C GLU A 195 21.61 5.93 -5.61
N TYR A 196 21.23 5.08 -4.66
CA TYR A 196 20.24 5.41 -3.63
C TYR A 196 20.89 5.50 -2.26
N PHE A 197 20.54 6.55 -1.51
CA PHE A 197 20.92 6.76 -0.13
C PHE A 197 19.68 6.90 0.74
N GLN A 198 19.80 6.50 2.01
CA GLN A 198 18.74 6.64 2.99
C GLN A 198 19.23 7.45 4.20
N TYR A 199 18.46 8.47 4.53
CA TYR A 199 18.61 9.26 5.74
C TYR A 199 17.69 8.66 6.77
N ILE A 200 18.28 8.07 7.81
CA ILE A 200 17.58 7.22 8.76
C ILE A 200 17.15 8.06 9.95
N PHE A 201 15.86 8.03 10.25
CA PHE A 201 15.26 8.67 11.41
C PHE A 201 14.60 7.64 12.31
N ASP A 202 14.68 7.84 13.61
CA ASP A 202 13.85 7.18 14.61
C ASP A 202 13.12 8.25 15.46
N LEU A 203 12.40 7.82 16.51
CA LEU A 203 11.68 8.74 17.38
C LEU A 203 12.59 9.72 18.16
N LYS A 204 13.91 9.51 18.19
CA LYS A 204 14.89 10.44 18.76
C LYS A 204 15.43 11.44 17.73
N GLY A 205 15.11 11.27 16.45
CA GLY A 205 15.50 12.15 15.36
C GLY A 205 16.44 11.47 14.36
N PHE A 206 17.26 12.28 13.70
CA PHE A 206 18.21 11.83 12.68
C PHE A 206 19.30 10.93 13.29
N GLN A 207 19.52 9.77 12.67
CA GLN A 207 20.47 8.76 13.13
C GLN A 207 21.72 8.66 12.24
N GLY A 208 21.59 8.95 10.95
CA GLY A 208 22.70 8.88 10.01
C GLY A 208 22.26 8.70 8.56
N VAL A 209 23.25 8.64 7.67
CA VAL A 209 23.06 8.37 6.24
C VAL A 209 23.75 7.05 5.91
N SER A 210 23.12 6.22 5.07
CA SER A 210 23.76 5.04 4.50
C SER A 210 23.41 4.91 3.02
N PRO A 211 24.23 4.25 2.19
CA PRO A 211 23.76 3.74 0.92
C PRO A 211 22.61 2.76 1.15
N VAL A 212 21.70 2.67 0.19
CA VAL A 212 20.73 1.58 0.08
C VAL A 212 21.47 0.41 -0.55
N LEU A 213 21.72 -0.63 0.23
CA LEU A 213 22.35 -1.86 -0.25
C LEU A 213 21.29 -2.74 -0.92
N ASP A 214 21.68 -3.38 -2.02
CA ASP A 214 20.89 -4.41 -2.71
C ASP A 214 20.74 -5.67 -1.85
#